data_AF-A0A0X4EWR5-F1
#
_entry.id   AF-A0A0X4EWR5-F1
#
_cell.length_a   1.000
_cell.length_b   1.000
_cell.length_c   1.000
_cell.angle_alpha   90.00
_cell.angle_beta   90.00
_cell.angle_gamma   90.00
#
_symmetry.space_group_name_H-M   'P 1'
#
loop_
_entity.id
_entity.type
_entity.pdbx_description
1 polymer ?
#
loop_
_entity_poly.entity_id
_entity_poly.type
_entity_poly.pdbx_seq_one_letter_code
_entity_poly.pdbx_strand_id
1 'polypeptide(L)'
;MPATKKWGTPEDHQCASWIFSRIRTLYEKAAETDGEVARPREPNWNAWANEIRLMRTIDGRTHRQICDMFKRVQSDPFWCRNVLSPAKLREKWDDLVLKLAPVASSGVMRSSFNDEYYKNDIEAAAKAGFRV
;
A
#
# COMPACT_ATOMS: atom_id res chain seq x y z
N MET A 1 -1.20 -17.17 37.29
CA MET A 1 -0.49 -17.29 36.00
C MET A 1 -0.76 -16.03 35.20
N PRO A 2 0.24 -15.23 34.78
CA PRO A 2 -0.04 -14.06 33.95
C PRO A 2 -0.50 -14.58 32.57
N ALA A 3 -1.72 -14.23 32.18
CA ALA A 3 -2.25 -14.58 30.86
C ALA A 3 -1.32 -14.00 29.79
N THR A 4 -0.77 -14.87 28.94
CA THR A 4 -0.06 -14.44 27.73
C THR A 4 -1.06 -13.61 26.93
N LYS A 5 -0.79 -12.30 26.81
CA LYS A 5 -1.71 -11.35 26.18
C LYS A 5 -1.76 -11.67 24.69
N LYS A 6 -2.74 -12.50 24.30
CA LYS A 6 -3.07 -12.75 22.91
C LYS A 6 -3.57 -11.43 22.33
N TRP A 7 -2.87 -10.91 21.34
CA TRP A 7 -3.20 -9.62 20.73
C TRP A 7 -4.17 -9.83 19.59
N GLY A 8 -5.28 -9.10 19.59
CA GLY A 8 -6.32 -9.19 18.55
C GLY A 8 -7.41 -10.22 18.84
N THR A 9 -8.51 -10.10 18.10
CA THR A 9 -9.65 -11.04 18.15
C THR A 9 -9.37 -12.28 17.29
N PRO A 10 -10.17 -13.35 17.38
CA PRO A 10 -10.06 -14.51 16.49
C PRO A 10 -10.11 -14.11 15.00
N GLU A 11 -10.93 -13.12 14.66
CA GLU A 11 -11.07 -12.60 13.29
C GLU A 11 -9.81 -11.86 12.84
N ASP A 12 -9.12 -11.16 13.74
CA ASP A 12 -7.83 -10.51 13.41
C ASP A 12 -6.77 -11.57 13.05
N HIS A 13 -6.76 -12.71 13.77
CA HIS A 13 -5.88 -13.84 13.46
C HIS A 13 -6.27 -14.52 12.15
N GLN A 14 -7.57 -14.65 11.86
CA GLN A 14 -8.02 -15.18 10.57
C GLN A 14 -7.57 -14.29 9.41
N CYS A 15 -7.69 -12.97 9.56
CA CYS A 15 -7.21 -12.02 8.56
C CYS A 15 -5.68 -12.10 8.38
N ALA A 16 -4.91 -12.21 9.47
CA ALA A 16 -3.46 -12.40 9.42
C ALA A 16 -3.07 -13.68 8.67
N SER A 17 -3.71 -14.80 9.01
CA SER A 17 -3.49 -16.09 8.35
C SER A 17 -3.86 -16.04 6.87
N TRP A 18 -4.93 -15.35 6.51
CA TRP A 18 -5.33 -15.16 5.12
C TRP A 18 -4.27 -14.37 4.33
N ILE A 19 -3.75 -13.28 4.89
CA ILE A 19 -2.66 -12.49 4.28
C ILE A 19 -1.40 -13.35 4.11
N PHE A 20 -1.02 -14.12 5.14
CA PHE A 20 0.17 -14.97 5.07
C PHE A 20 0.04 -16.08 4.03
N SER A 21 -1.13 -16.72 3.94
CA SER A 21 -1.41 -17.72 2.92
C SER A 21 -1.18 -17.15 1.51
N ARG A 22 -1.58 -15.90 1.29
CA ARG A 22 -1.36 -15.20 0.04
C ARG A 22 0.11 -14.90 -0.26
N ILE A 23 0.89 -14.53 0.76
CA ILE A 23 2.34 -14.34 0.62
C ILE A 23 3.02 -15.67 0.29
N ARG A 24 2.63 -16.77 0.97
CA ARG A 24 3.15 -18.11 0.68
C ARG A 24 2.97 -18.50 -0.79
N THR A 25 1.80 -18.24 -1.36
CA THR A 25 1.55 -18.48 -2.80
C THR A 25 2.44 -17.62 -3.71
N LEU A 26 2.80 -16.39 -3.32
CA LEU A 26 3.71 -15.56 -4.12
C LEU A 26 5.12 -16.15 -4.16
N TYR A 27 5.62 -16.61 -3.02
CA TYR A 27 6.92 -17.25 -2.91
C TYR A 27 6.99 -18.57 -3.66
N GLU A 28 5.93 -19.39 -3.59
CA GLU A 28 5.81 -20.63 -4.36
C GLU A 28 5.89 -20.39 -5.87
N LYS A 29 5.15 -19.39 -6.38
CA LYS A 29 5.23 -19.01 -7.80
C LYS A 29 6.60 -18.45 -8.22
N ALA A 30 7.29 -17.75 -7.32
CA ALA A 30 8.63 -17.25 -7.59
C ALA A 30 9.65 -18.40 -7.65
N ALA A 31 9.52 -19.38 -6.75
CA ALA A 31 10.38 -20.56 -6.70
C ALA A 31 10.29 -21.43 -7.96
N GLU A 32 9.11 -21.53 -8.59
CA GLU A 32 8.92 -22.23 -9.87
C GLU A 32 9.81 -21.66 -11.00
N THR A 33 10.22 -20.39 -10.90
CA THR A 33 10.96 -19.70 -11.96
C THR A 33 12.48 -19.81 -11.79
N ASP A 34 13.00 -19.84 -10.55
CA ASP A 34 14.44 -19.86 -10.24
C ASP A 34 14.98 -21.23 -9.77
N GLY A 35 14.10 -22.21 -9.52
CA GLY A 35 14.48 -23.56 -9.09
C GLY A 35 14.81 -23.70 -7.59
N GLU A 36 14.89 -22.60 -6.84
CA GLU A 36 15.02 -22.60 -5.39
C GLU A 36 13.70 -22.28 -4.68
N VAL A 37 13.22 -23.20 -3.84
CA VAL A 37 12.02 -23.01 -3.01
C VAL A 37 12.33 -22.11 -1.82
N ALA A 38 12.30 -20.80 -2.05
CA ALA A 38 12.31 -19.82 -0.98
C ALA A 38 10.97 -19.86 -0.24
N ARG A 39 10.89 -20.57 0.90
CA ARG A 39 9.70 -20.52 1.77
C ARG A 39 9.74 -19.23 2.60
N PRO A 40 8.66 -18.42 2.64
CA PRO A 40 8.64 -17.24 3.50
C PRO A 40 8.74 -17.66 4.96
N ARG A 41 9.57 -16.96 5.72
CA ARG A 41 9.70 -17.17 7.16
C ARG A 41 8.34 -16.94 7.82
N GLU A 42 8.01 -17.79 8.79
CA GLU A 42 6.78 -17.61 9.55
C GLU A 42 6.78 -16.25 10.27
N PRO A 43 5.66 -15.52 10.18
CA PRO A 43 5.55 -14.23 10.83
C PRO A 43 5.34 -14.38 12.33
N ASN A 44 5.58 -13.31 13.07
CA ASN A 44 5.10 -13.20 14.43
C ASN A 44 3.58 -12.99 14.40
N TRP A 45 2.82 -14.06 14.59
CA TRP A 45 1.36 -14.07 14.56
C TRP A 45 0.73 -13.06 15.51
N ASN A 46 1.30 -12.90 16.72
CA ASN A 46 0.83 -11.91 17.69
C ASN A 46 1.03 -10.48 17.19
N ALA A 47 2.17 -10.19 16.56
CA ALA A 47 2.44 -8.87 15.99
C ALA A 47 1.50 -8.58 14.81
N TRP A 48 1.25 -9.57 13.95
CA TRP A 48 0.36 -9.43 12.80
C TRP A 48 -1.09 -9.21 13.21
N ALA A 49 -1.59 -10.00 14.16
CA ALA A 49 -2.93 -9.81 14.71
C ALA A 49 -3.04 -8.46 15.43
N ASN A 50 -1.98 -8.01 16.11
CA ASN A 50 -1.94 -6.67 16.69
C ASN A 50 -2.05 -5.57 15.62
N GLU A 51 -1.29 -5.65 14.53
CA GLU A 51 -1.37 -4.66 13.45
C GLU A 51 -2.76 -4.61 12.82
N ILE A 52 -3.37 -5.76 12.54
CA ILE A 52 -4.73 -5.83 11.99
C ILE A 52 -5.75 -5.24 12.98
N ARG A 53 -5.59 -5.53 14.27
CA ARG A 53 -6.39 -4.89 15.32
C ARG A 53 -6.23 -3.37 15.27
N LEU A 54 -5.00 -2.85 15.17
CA LEU A 54 -4.75 -1.40 15.07
C LEU A 54 -5.39 -0.80 13.82
N MET A 55 -5.30 -1.48 12.67
CA MET A 55 -5.99 -1.07 11.44
C MET A 55 -7.51 -0.98 11.63
N ARG A 56 -8.10 -1.86 12.44
CA ARG A 56 -9.53 -1.80 12.75
C ARG A 56 -9.89 -0.74 13.76
N THR A 57 -9.22 -0.72 14.90
CA THR A 57 -9.63 0.08 16.06
C THR A 57 -9.15 1.51 15.97
N ILE A 58 -7.99 1.75 15.35
CA ILE A 58 -7.41 3.09 15.23
C ILE A 58 -7.72 3.66 13.85
N ASP A 59 -7.44 2.89 12.79
CA ASP A 59 -7.55 3.41 11.44
C ASP A 59 -8.96 3.25 10.84
N GLY A 60 -9.90 2.67 11.59
CA GLY A 60 -11.32 2.54 11.21
C GLY A 60 -11.59 1.60 10.04
N ARG A 61 -10.66 0.68 9.73
CA ARG A 61 -10.76 -0.24 8.58
C ARG A 61 -11.47 -1.53 8.98
N THR A 62 -12.15 -2.18 8.04
CA THR A 62 -12.72 -3.52 8.25
C THR A 62 -11.75 -4.60 7.77
N HIS A 63 -11.83 -5.83 8.30
CA HIS A 63 -11.02 -6.94 7.78
C HIS A 63 -11.21 -7.15 6.28
N ARG A 64 -12.45 -6.96 5.79
CA ARG A 64 -12.75 -7.04 4.36
C ARG A 64 -11.95 -6.01 3.57
N GLN A 65 -11.94 -4.75 3.99
CA GLN A 65 -11.13 -3.70 3.33
C GLN A 65 -9.64 -4.02 3.37
N ILE A 66 -9.14 -4.55 4.50
CA ILE A 66 -7.73 -4.95 4.64
C ILE A 66 -7.39 -6.06 3.65
N CYS A 67 -8.20 -7.12 3.59
CA CYS A 67 -8.01 -8.22 2.65
C CYS A 67 -8.13 -7.76 1.20
N ASP A 68 -9.12 -6.93 0.87
CA ASP A 68 -9.34 -6.44 -0.50
C ASP A 68 -8.22 -5.50 -0.95
N MET A 69 -7.71 -4.64 -0.06
CA MET A 69 -6.52 -3.83 -0.35
C MET A 69 -5.31 -4.73 -0.61
N PHE A 70 -5.09 -5.75 0.22
CA PHE A 70 -3.99 -6.68 0.01
C PHE A 70 -4.07 -7.39 -1.34
N LYS A 71 -5.28 -7.78 -1.80
CA LYS A 71 -5.45 -8.34 -3.17
C LYS A 71 -4.97 -7.38 -4.25
N ARG A 72 -5.33 -6.09 -4.14
CA ARG A 72 -4.92 -5.07 -5.13
C ARG A 72 -3.40 -4.89 -5.13
N VAL A 73 -2.80 -4.89 -3.94
CA VAL A 73 -1.34 -4.83 -3.78
C VAL A 73 -0.66 -6.02 -4.46
N GLN A 74 -1.22 -7.23 -4.36
CA GLN A 74 -0.66 -8.41 -5.03
C GLN A 74 -0.77 -8.35 -6.56
N SER A 75 -1.73 -7.60 -7.11
CA SER A 75 -1.88 -7.41 -8.56
C SER A 75 -0.89 -6.39 -9.13
N ASP A 76 -0.30 -5.53 -8.30
CA ASP A 76 0.67 -4.53 -8.72
C ASP A 76 2.11 -5.04 -8.54
N PRO A 77 2.92 -5.15 -9.61
CA PRO A 77 4.27 -5.70 -9.53
C PRO A 77 5.22 -4.93 -8.59
N PHE A 78 5.03 -3.61 -8.45
CA PHE A 78 5.84 -2.78 -7.58
C PHE A 78 5.44 -3.00 -6.12
N TRP A 79 4.17 -2.89 -5.79
CA TRP A 79 3.68 -3.00 -4.41
C TRP A 79 3.71 -4.44 -3.89
N CYS A 80 3.50 -5.44 -4.74
CA CYS A 80 3.52 -6.86 -4.36
C CYS A 80 4.85 -7.27 -3.70
N ARG A 81 5.98 -6.72 -4.16
CA ARG A 81 7.31 -6.98 -3.57
C ARG A 81 7.61 -6.13 -2.33
N ASN A 82 6.97 -4.97 -2.21
CA ASN A 82 7.22 -4.01 -1.14
C ASN A 82 6.30 -4.18 0.09
N VAL A 83 5.16 -4.86 -0.06
CA VAL A 83 4.16 -5.04 1.00
C VAL A 83 3.92 -6.53 1.26
N LEU A 84 4.71 -7.07 2.18
CA LEU A 84 4.68 -8.49 2.59
C LEU A 84 4.29 -8.68 4.06
N SER A 85 3.67 -7.67 4.69
CA SER A 85 3.17 -7.77 6.06
C SER A 85 2.05 -6.77 6.33
N PRO A 86 1.17 -7.03 7.33
CA PRO A 86 0.16 -6.06 7.77
C PRO A 86 0.75 -4.72 8.23
N ALA A 87 1.94 -4.73 8.86
CA ALA A 87 2.65 -3.51 9.27
C ALA A 87 2.99 -2.63 8.06
N LYS A 88 3.60 -3.21 7.02
CA LYS A 88 3.90 -2.50 5.77
C LYS A 88 2.64 -2.04 5.03
N LEU A 89 1.60 -2.87 5.04
CA LEU A 89 0.30 -2.53 4.43
C LEU A 89 -0.31 -1.29 5.11
N ARG A 90 -0.24 -1.23 6.44
CA ARG A 90 -0.71 -0.09 7.24
C ARG A 90 0.12 1.16 7.01
N GLU A 91 1.45 1.03 7.02
CA GLU A 91 2.40 2.13 6.76
C GLU A 91 2.15 2.80 5.41
N LYS A 92 1.87 2.01 4.37
CA LYS A 92 1.68 2.50 3.01
C LYS A 92 0.23 2.67 2.60
N TRP A 93 -0.71 2.56 3.54
CA TRP A 93 -2.13 2.50 3.21
C TRP A 93 -2.60 3.68 2.36
N ASP A 94 -2.21 4.90 2.69
CA ASP A 94 -2.66 6.10 1.98
C ASP A 94 -2.09 6.18 0.55
N ASP A 95 -0.81 5.84 0.38
CA ASP A 95 -0.18 5.70 -0.93
C ASP A 95 -0.90 4.66 -1.80
N LEU A 96 -1.28 3.53 -1.18
CA LEU A 96 -1.99 2.44 -1.86
C LEU A 96 -3.41 2.85 -2.24
N VAL A 97 -4.12 3.58 -1.38
CA VAL A 97 -5.46 4.09 -1.69
C VAL A 97 -5.40 5.02 -2.91
N LEU A 98 -4.40 5.90 -3.00
CA LEU A 98 -4.26 6.83 -4.12
C LEU A 98 -3.82 6.15 -5.41
N LYS A 99 -2.83 5.25 -5.35
CA LYS A 99 -2.25 4.62 -6.54
C LYS A 99 -3.03 3.42 -7.04
N LEU A 100 -3.68 2.68 -6.14
CA LEU A 100 -4.49 1.49 -6.44
C LEU A 100 -6.00 1.77 -6.27
N ALA A 101 -6.38 3.05 -6.23
CA ALA A 101 -7.75 3.43 -6.49
C ALA A 101 -8.16 2.79 -7.83
N PRO A 102 -9.39 2.25 -7.94
CA PRO A 102 -9.95 1.90 -9.23
C PRO A 102 -10.18 3.22 -9.99
N VAL A 103 -9.12 3.75 -10.57
CA VAL A 103 -9.22 4.76 -11.61
C VAL A 103 -9.87 4.00 -12.75
N ALA A 104 -11.16 4.24 -12.96
CA ALA A 104 -11.77 3.93 -14.24
C ALA A 104 -10.80 4.42 -15.30
N SER A 105 -10.31 3.53 -16.15
CA SER A 105 -9.31 3.79 -17.18
C SER A 105 -9.71 5.01 -18.00
N SER A 106 -9.28 6.18 -17.56
CA SER A 106 -9.60 7.46 -18.17
C SER A 106 -8.39 8.32 -17.94
N GLY A 107 -7.71 8.67 -19.03
CA GLY A 107 -6.63 9.64 -19.03
C GLY A 107 -7.06 10.97 -18.40
N VAL A 108 -6.11 11.90 -18.36
CA VAL A 108 -6.14 13.23 -17.70
C VAL A 108 -5.56 13.11 -16.29
N MET A 109 -4.27 13.37 -16.09
CA MET A 109 -3.73 14.74 -16.07
C MET A 109 -2.31 14.81 -16.66
N ARG A 110 -2.17 14.65 -17.99
CA ARG A 110 -1.14 15.42 -18.72
C ARG A 110 -1.80 16.74 -19.13
N SER A 111 -2.17 17.55 -18.15
CA SER A 111 -2.43 18.96 -18.43
C SER A 111 -1.06 19.54 -18.74
N SER A 112 -0.79 19.78 -20.02
CA SER A 112 0.30 20.65 -20.44
C SER A 112 0.26 21.87 -19.53
N PHE A 113 1.35 22.14 -18.83
CA PHE A 113 1.61 23.41 -18.16
C PHE A 113 1.59 24.51 -19.24
N ASN A 114 0.41 24.91 -19.70
CA ASN A 114 0.23 26.15 -20.42
C ASN A 114 -0.34 27.13 -19.42
N ASP A 115 0.53 27.51 -18.49
CA ASP A 115 0.25 28.49 -17.47
C ASP A 115 0.33 29.88 -18.10
N GLU A 116 -0.80 30.32 -18.64
CA GLU A 116 -0.97 31.66 -19.21
C GLU A 116 -0.90 32.75 -18.11
N TYR A 117 -0.95 32.33 -16.84
CA TYR A 117 -0.86 33.21 -15.67
C TYR A 117 0.55 33.82 -15.51
N TYR A 118 1.64 33.05 -15.68
CA TYR A 118 3.01 33.59 -15.67
C TYR A 118 3.44 34.36 -16.93
N LYS A 119 2.67 34.29 -18.02
CA LYS A 119 3.06 34.94 -19.29
C LYS A 119 2.91 36.47 -19.23
N ASN A 120 1.91 36.94 -18.50
CA ASN A 120 1.63 38.37 -18.34
C ASN A 120 2.70 39.10 -17.52
N ASP A 121 3.32 38.42 -16.54
CA ASP A 121 4.35 39.01 -15.68
C ASP A 121 5.68 39.19 -16.42
N ILE A 122 6.02 38.30 -17.36
CA ILE A 122 7.22 38.44 -18.19
C ILE A 122 7.06 39.60 -19.18
N GLU A 123 5.89 39.78 -19.78
CA GLU A 123 5.61 40.92 -20.66
C GLU A 123 5.61 42.25 -19.90
N ALA A 124 5.08 42.25 -18.67
CA ALA A 124 5.12 43.41 -17.79
C ALA A 124 6.56 43.76 -17.35
N ALA A 125 7.37 42.75 -17.01
CA ALA A 125 8.78 42.93 -16.63
C ALA A 125 9.66 43.40 -17.81
N ALA A 126 9.41 42.90 -19.02
CA ALA A 126 10.11 43.34 -20.24
C ALA A 126 9.79 44.79 -20.59
N LYS A 127 8.56 45.27 -20.32
CA LYS A 127 8.20 46.69 -20.46
C LYS A 127 8.74 47.60 -19.36
N ALA A 128 9.11 47.06 -18.20
CA ALA A 128 9.60 47.83 -17.06
C ALA A 128 11.10 48.21 -17.16
N GLY A 129 11.81 47.78 -18.21
CA GLY A 129 13.11 48.36 -18.57
C GLY A 129 14.23 48.21 -17.54
N PHE A 130 14.23 47.15 -16.73
CA PHE A 130 15.34 46.86 -15.82
C PHE A 130 16.56 46.36 -16.62
N ARG A 131 17.48 47.28 -16.95
CA ARG A 131 18.85 46.93 -17.38
C ARG A 131 19.65 46.46 -16.17
N VAL A 132 20.40 45.37 -16.37
CA VAL A 132 21.44 44.84 -15.48
C VAL A 132 22.42 45.91 -15.00
#